data_AF-A0A7R7XMI7-F1
#
_entry.id   AF-A0A7R7XMI7-F1
#
_cell.length_a   1.000
_cell.length_b   1.000
_cell.length_c   1.000
_cell.angle_alpha   90.00
_cell.angle_beta   90.00
_cell.angle_gamma   90.00
#
_symmetry.space_group_name_H-M   'P 1'
#
loop_
_entity.id
_entity.type
_entity.pdbx_description
1 polymer ?
#
loop_
_entity_poly.entity_id
_entity_poly.type
_entity_poly.pdbx_seq_one_letter_code
_entity_poly.pdbx_strand_id
1 'polypeptide(L)'
;MPRLVRPNCPSVYSDQSYMVRLAREFPPLMAIITAIAALDIGNDSLAMQHYLRSLRSLQARIIAASGTGNEDGLLATTICLCVFENLRTDGPPNIGLHAKAAGVLLSQRCPEETTQSPCEPAVVFQRICLESFLYHSTLMMLLDPSLDVSADDIPQQLACAPGDGQAVPRPILDESYHFFFMVARVTRLARLARDLDQEERQIWTRLQSDVQQYERTDDTNDPIKRLYSRAFRILLLKGDPIKNATQRASDIKVLLHEGLVILETVDIQNYLLGYSLWPVVVLGAVAVRESEQHTINNKIDPWARLRRGQAVRLQERLMRIWVSPREATDMRVLQQLQLLMECS
;
A
#
# COMPACT_ATOMS: atom_id res chain seq x y z
N MET A 1 -14.31 -12.11 -8.74
CA MET A 1 -13.08 -12.21 -7.94
C MET A 1 -12.52 -10.82 -7.74
N PRO A 2 -11.85 -10.55 -6.60
CA PRO A 2 -11.22 -9.25 -6.39
C PRO A 2 -10.27 -8.99 -7.57
N ARG A 3 -10.40 -7.84 -8.23
CA ARG A 3 -9.46 -7.44 -9.28
C ARG A 3 -8.15 -7.03 -8.60
N LEU A 4 -7.30 -8.03 -8.37
CA LEU A 4 -5.91 -7.82 -7.93
C LEU A 4 -5.02 -7.33 -9.07
N VAL A 5 -5.42 -7.61 -10.32
CA VAL A 5 -4.62 -7.38 -11.52
C VAL A 5 -5.13 -6.14 -12.26
N ARG A 6 -4.19 -5.36 -12.81
CA ARG A 6 -4.48 -4.13 -13.53
C ARG A 6 -5.21 -4.40 -14.86
N PRO A 7 -6.10 -3.49 -15.33
CA PRO A 7 -6.87 -3.70 -16.56
C PRO A 7 -6.02 -3.91 -17.83
N ASN A 8 -4.83 -3.32 -17.89
CA ASN A 8 -3.95 -3.34 -19.07
C ASN A 8 -2.88 -4.45 -19.02
N CYS A 9 -3.03 -5.41 -18.11
CA CYS A 9 -2.09 -6.52 -17.98
C CYS A 9 -2.35 -7.60 -19.06
N PRO A 10 -1.32 -8.33 -19.54
CA PRO A 10 -1.54 -9.47 -20.43
C PRO A 10 -2.56 -10.46 -19.89
N SER A 11 -3.35 -11.05 -20.80
CA SER A 11 -4.51 -11.89 -20.47
C SER A 11 -4.18 -13.08 -19.55
N VAL A 12 -2.95 -13.59 -19.59
CA VAL A 12 -2.47 -14.66 -18.71
C VAL A 12 -2.61 -14.33 -17.22
N TYR A 13 -2.44 -13.05 -16.84
CA TYR A 13 -2.62 -12.61 -15.45
C TYR A 13 -4.08 -12.34 -15.10
N SER A 14 -4.92 -12.14 -16.11
CA SER A 14 -6.37 -12.00 -15.92
C SER A 14 -7.07 -13.37 -15.83
N ASP A 15 -6.40 -14.47 -16.18
CA ASP A 15 -6.93 -15.82 -16.01
C ASP A 15 -6.96 -16.22 -14.52
N GLN A 16 -8.17 -16.32 -13.99
CA GLN A 16 -8.43 -16.70 -12.60
C GLN A 16 -8.70 -18.20 -12.43
N SER A 17 -8.57 -19.02 -13.48
CA SER A 17 -8.90 -20.44 -13.46
C SER A 17 -8.12 -21.21 -12.39
N TYR A 18 -6.86 -20.86 -12.16
CA TYR A 18 -6.04 -21.45 -11.10
C TYR A 18 -6.61 -21.11 -9.70
N MET A 19 -6.86 -19.84 -9.42
CA MET A 19 -7.43 -19.38 -8.14
C MET A 19 -8.80 -20.00 -7.86
N VAL A 20 -9.64 -20.17 -8.90
CA VAL A 20 -10.97 -20.80 -8.77
C VAL A 20 -10.86 -22.30 -8.46
N ARG A 21 -9.95 -23.03 -9.11
CA ARG A 21 -9.70 -24.45 -8.79
C ARG A 21 -9.22 -24.61 -7.35
N LEU A 22 -8.25 -23.80 -6.96
CA LEU A 22 -7.72 -23.77 -5.60
C LEU A 22 -8.81 -23.48 -4.57
N ALA A 23 -9.70 -22.53 -4.84
CA ALA A 23 -10.80 -22.20 -3.95
C ALA A 23 -11.79 -23.36 -3.76
N ARG A 24 -12.05 -24.16 -4.82
CA ARG A 24 -12.93 -25.34 -4.71
C ARG A 24 -12.35 -26.39 -3.76
N GLU A 25 -11.03 -26.53 -3.74
CA GLU A 25 -10.32 -27.51 -2.91
C GLU A 25 -9.98 -26.98 -1.51
N PHE A 26 -9.96 -25.65 -1.34
CA PHE A 26 -9.61 -24.97 -0.10
C PHE A 26 -10.75 -24.07 0.42
N PRO A 27 -11.61 -24.57 1.33
CA PRO A 27 -12.79 -23.84 1.83
C PRO A 27 -12.54 -22.45 2.44
N PRO A 28 -11.44 -22.18 3.18
CA PRO A 28 -11.16 -20.83 3.66
C PRO A 28 -11.02 -19.81 2.51
N LEU A 29 -10.36 -20.21 1.42
CA LEU A 29 -10.17 -19.37 0.24
C LEU A 29 -11.51 -19.05 -0.42
N MET A 30 -12.36 -20.06 -0.65
CA MET A 30 -13.70 -19.84 -1.21
C MET A 30 -14.52 -18.88 -0.35
N ALA A 31 -14.45 -19.04 0.97
CA ALA A 31 -15.17 -18.18 1.90
C ALA A 31 -14.71 -16.73 1.80
N ILE A 32 -13.40 -16.44 1.80
CA ILE A 32 -12.92 -15.05 1.71
C ILE A 32 -13.16 -14.42 0.32
N ILE A 33 -13.06 -15.19 -0.77
CA ILE A 33 -13.44 -14.69 -2.11
C ILE A 33 -14.93 -14.31 -2.14
N THR A 34 -15.78 -15.13 -1.53
CA THR A 34 -17.22 -14.84 -1.43
C THR A 34 -17.47 -13.60 -0.59
N ALA A 35 -16.72 -13.43 0.50
CA ALA A 35 -16.81 -12.24 1.35
C ALA A 35 -16.48 -10.95 0.59
N ILE A 36 -15.40 -10.95 -0.20
CA ILE A 36 -15.01 -9.79 -1.02
C ILE A 36 -16.06 -9.52 -2.10
N ALA A 37 -16.55 -10.56 -2.77
CA ALA A 37 -17.60 -10.41 -3.79
C ALA A 37 -18.90 -9.85 -3.18
N ALA A 38 -19.29 -10.31 -1.99
CA ALA A 38 -20.44 -9.78 -1.26
C ALA A 38 -20.27 -8.31 -0.89
N LEU A 39 -19.06 -7.90 -0.51
CA LEU A 39 -18.74 -6.51 -0.20
C LEU A 39 -18.79 -5.62 -1.45
N ASP A 40 -18.27 -6.10 -2.59
CA ASP A 40 -18.31 -5.37 -3.86
C ASP A 40 -19.74 -5.11 -4.37
N ILE A 41 -20.71 -5.98 -4.04
CA ILE A 41 -22.14 -5.79 -4.36
C ILE A 41 -22.93 -5.08 -3.24
N GLY A 42 -22.26 -4.65 -2.16
CA GLY A 42 -22.87 -3.90 -1.06
C GLY A 42 -23.64 -4.73 -0.02
N ASN A 43 -23.37 -6.03 0.08
CA ASN A 43 -23.99 -6.91 1.08
C ASN A 43 -23.04 -7.16 2.28
N ASP A 44 -22.97 -6.18 3.18
CA ASP A 44 -22.07 -6.20 4.34
C ASP A 44 -22.32 -7.38 5.28
N SER A 45 -23.58 -7.78 5.47
CA SER A 45 -23.94 -8.90 6.34
C SER A 45 -23.38 -10.23 5.81
N LEU A 46 -23.58 -10.48 4.51
CA LEU A 46 -23.03 -11.66 3.85
C LEU A 46 -21.50 -11.61 3.80
N ALA A 47 -20.93 -10.43 3.52
CA ALA A 47 -19.49 -10.21 3.52
C ALA A 47 -18.86 -10.60 4.86
N MET A 48 -19.40 -10.08 5.97
CA MET A 48 -18.90 -10.39 7.31
C MET A 48 -19.11 -11.86 7.68
N GLN A 49 -20.27 -12.44 7.35
CA GLN A 49 -20.54 -13.86 7.61
C GLN A 49 -19.48 -14.76 6.95
N HIS A 50 -19.14 -14.50 5.69
CA HIS A 50 -18.17 -15.28 4.95
C HIS A 50 -16.72 -15.00 5.36
N TYR A 51 -16.40 -13.76 5.75
CA TYR A 51 -15.11 -13.41 6.34
C TYR A 51 -14.85 -14.19 7.64
N LEU A 52 -15.81 -14.16 8.58
CA LEU A 52 -15.71 -14.92 9.84
C LEU A 52 -15.66 -16.43 9.60
N ARG A 53 -16.39 -16.93 8.59
CA ARG A 53 -16.32 -18.34 8.18
C ARG A 53 -14.92 -18.70 7.69
N SER A 54 -14.28 -17.86 6.88
CA SER A 54 -12.91 -18.08 6.41
C SER A 54 -11.94 -18.20 7.58
N LEU A 55 -11.96 -17.25 8.52
CA LEU A 55 -11.10 -17.27 9.70
C LEU A 55 -11.28 -18.53 10.56
N ARG A 56 -12.54 -18.92 10.85
CA ARG A 56 -12.83 -20.14 11.63
C ARG A 56 -12.35 -21.40 10.92
N SER A 57 -12.58 -21.51 9.61
CA SER A 57 -12.10 -22.65 8.82
C SER A 57 -10.57 -22.69 8.75
N LEU A 58 -9.90 -21.54 8.69
CA LEU A 58 -8.45 -21.45 8.71
C LEU A 58 -7.89 -21.92 10.06
N GLN A 59 -8.46 -21.41 11.16
CA GLN A 59 -8.07 -21.78 12.51
C GLN A 59 -8.23 -23.28 12.76
N ALA A 60 -9.38 -23.86 12.38
CA ALA A 60 -9.63 -25.29 12.53
C ALA A 60 -8.61 -26.15 11.77
N ARG A 61 -8.21 -25.73 10.56
CA ARG A 61 -7.21 -26.43 9.74
C ARG A 61 -5.82 -26.37 10.33
N ILE A 62 -5.42 -25.20 10.88
CA ILE A 62 -4.15 -25.00 11.56
C ILE A 62 -4.08 -25.91 12.80
N ILE A 63 -5.13 -25.92 13.63
CA ILE A 63 -5.19 -26.76 14.84
C ILE A 63 -5.10 -28.25 14.49
N ALA A 64 -5.77 -28.68 13.41
CA ALA A 64 -5.77 -30.07 12.99
C ALA A 64 -4.44 -30.53 12.37
N ALA A 65 -3.44 -29.66 12.20
CA ALA A 65 -2.19 -29.91 11.46
C ALA A 65 -2.39 -30.54 10.07
N SER A 66 -3.59 -30.38 9.50
CA SER A 66 -4.06 -30.98 8.24
C SER A 66 -3.45 -30.32 6.98
N GLY A 67 -2.28 -29.70 7.12
CA GLY A 67 -1.74 -28.69 6.21
C GLY A 67 -0.72 -29.17 5.19
N THR A 68 -0.39 -30.45 5.14
CA THR A 68 0.53 -30.96 4.12
C THR A 68 -0.13 -30.89 2.74
N GLY A 69 0.37 -30.00 1.87
CA GLY A 69 0.02 -29.95 0.44
C GLY A 69 -1.00 -28.89 -0.01
N ASN A 70 -1.37 -27.89 0.80
CA ASN A 70 -2.22 -26.77 0.32
C ASN A 70 -1.71 -25.38 0.74
N GLU A 71 -0.40 -25.17 0.57
CA GLU A 71 0.29 -23.92 0.87
C GLU A 71 -0.17 -22.77 -0.03
N ASP A 72 -0.54 -23.06 -1.28
CA ASP A 72 -1.14 -22.08 -2.19
C ASP A 72 -2.49 -21.59 -1.68
N GLY A 73 -3.35 -22.49 -1.19
CA GLY A 73 -4.64 -22.11 -0.62
C GLY A 73 -4.48 -21.24 0.62
N LEU A 74 -3.51 -21.56 1.46
CA LEU A 74 -3.16 -20.78 2.65
C LEU A 74 -2.65 -19.38 2.29
N LEU A 75 -1.71 -19.27 1.34
CA LEU A 75 -1.18 -17.99 0.87
C LEU A 75 -2.27 -17.14 0.22
N ALA A 76 -3.04 -17.71 -0.71
CA ALA A 76 -4.13 -17.03 -1.39
C ALA A 76 -5.19 -16.50 -0.41
N THR A 77 -5.56 -17.32 0.58
CA THR A 77 -6.50 -16.91 1.64
C THR A 77 -5.96 -15.72 2.41
N THR A 78 -4.67 -15.76 2.78
CA THR A 78 -4.01 -14.71 3.54
C THR A 78 -3.94 -13.39 2.76
N ILE A 79 -3.61 -13.44 1.47
CA ILE A 79 -3.65 -12.25 0.60
C ILE A 79 -5.08 -11.70 0.49
N CYS A 80 -6.08 -12.56 0.29
CA CYS A 80 -7.48 -12.12 0.20
C CYS A 80 -7.98 -11.52 1.53
N LEU A 81 -7.48 -11.98 2.68
CA LEU A 81 -7.76 -11.35 3.97
C LEU A 81 -7.23 -9.91 3.98
N CYS A 82 -5.99 -9.65 3.53
CA CYS A 82 -5.48 -8.28 3.37
C CYS A 82 -6.38 -7.41 2.47
N VAL A 83 -6.90 -7.97 1.38
CA VAL A 83 -7.80 -7.26 0.46
C VAL A 83 -9.12 -6.92 1.14
N PHE A 84 -9.75 -7.89 1.80
CA PHE A 84 -11.03 -7.69 2.49
C PHE A 84 -10.92 -6.61 3.57
N GLU A 85 -9.86 -6.67 4.37
CA GLU A 85 -9.53 -5.69 5.41
C GLU A 85 -9.37 -4.28 4.85
N ASN A 86 -8.79 -4.15 3.65
CA ASN A 86 -8.68 -2.87 2.97
C ASN A 86 -10.01 -2.33 2.49
N LEU A 87 -10.90 -3.20 2.01
CA LEU A 87 -12.19 -2.82 1.46
C LEU A 87 -13.24 -2.51 2.52
N ARG A 88 -13.22 -3.21 3.66
CA ARG A 88 -14.26 -3.08 4.69
C ARG A 88 -14.23 -1.71 5.36
N THR A 89 -15.40 -1.16 5.67
CA THR A 89 -15.53 0.15 6.34
C THR A 89 -15.73 0.04 7.85
N ASP A 90 -16.08 -1.15 8.34
CA ASP A 90 -16.46 -1.39 9.73
C ASP A 90 -15.23 -1.61 10.61
N GLY A 91 -14.85 -0.58 11.39
CA GLY A 91 -13.79 -0.68 12.39
C GLY A 91 -12.36 -0.66 11.84
N PRO A 92 -11.36 -0.72 12.75
CA PRO A 92 -9.95 -0.68 12.36
C PRO A 92 -9.54 -1.95 11.59
N PRO A 93 -8.75 -1.82 10.50
CA PRO A 93 -8.27 -2.96 9.73
C PRO A 93 -7.16 -3.72 10.48
N ASN A 94 -7.13 -5.04 10.33
CA ASN A 94 -6.11 -5.94 10.90
C ASN A 94 -5.09 -6.38 9.83
N ILE A 95 -4.69 -5.46 8.95
CA ILE A 95 -3.84 -5.79 7.79
C ILE A 95 -2.46 -6.22 8.23
N GLY A 96 -1.91 -5.61 9.28
CA GLY A 96 -0.64 -5.98 9.91
C GLY A 96 -0.44 -7.49 10.08
N LEU A 97 -1.44 -8.16 10.68
CA LEU A 97 -1.37 -9.58 10.97
C LEU A 97 -1.36 -10.44 9.70
N HIS A 98 -2.22 -10.11 8.74
CA HIS A 98 -2.31 -10.86 7.48
C HIS A 98 -1.10 -10.62 6.58
N ALA A 99 -0.60 -9.39 6.50
CA ALA A 99 0.60 -9.06 5.75
C ALA A 99 1.82 -9.79 6.33
N LYS A 100 1.99 -9.79 7.65
CA LYS A 100 3.08 -10.53 8.32
C LYS A 100 3.00 -12.03 8.02
N ALA A 101 1.80 -12.61 8.11
CA ALA A 101 1.59 -14.02 7.77
C ALA A 101 1.92 -14.30 6.29
N ALA A 102 1.50 -13.43 5.36
CA ALA A 102 1.83 -13.56 3.95
C ALA A 102 3.34 -13.48 3.69
N GLY A 103 4.04 -12.56 4.36
CA GLY A 103 5.50 -12.44 4.28
C GLY A 103 6.20 -13.73 4.73
N VAL A 104 5.79 -14.31 5.86
CA VAL A 104 6.34 -15.60 6.34
C VAL A 104 6.09 -16.72 5.32
N LEU A 105 4.87 -16.84 4.80
CA LEU A 105 4.51 -17.87 3.81
C LEU A 105 5.29 -17.72 2.51
N LEU A 106 5.54 -16.49 2.07
CA LEU A 106 6.32 -16.21 0.86
C LEU A 106 7.81 -16.48 1.07
N SER A 107 8.36 -16.13 2.24
CA SER A 107 9.78 -16.37 2.56
C SER A 107 10.11 -17.85 2.77
N GLN A 108 9.13 -18.66 3.15
CA GLN A 108 9.28 -20.12 3.25
C GLN A 108 9.28 -20.82 1.88
N ARG A 109 8.82 -20.14 0.82
CA ARG A 109 8.89 -20.69 -0.53
C ARG A 109 10.31 -20.55 -1.04
N CYS A 110 11.00 -21.68 -1.23
CA CYS A 110 12.27 -21.66 -1.93
C CYS A 110 12.05 -21.10 -3.35
N PRO A 111 12.91 -20.18 -3.83
CA PRO A 111 13.08 -20.03 -5.26
C PRO A 111 13.68 -21.34 -5.74
N GLU A 112 12.86 -22.29 -6.16
CA GLU A 112 13.39 -23.34 -7.03
C GLU A 112 14.04 -22.62 -8.22
N GLU A 113 15.21 -23.10 -8.67
CA GLU A 113 15.83 -22.66 -9.91
C GLU A 113 14.93 -23.11 -11.06
N THR A 114 13.78 -22.46 -11.19
CA THR A 114 12.73 -22.90 -12.08
C THR A 114 13.13 -22.55 -13.50
N THR A 115 13.58 -23.58 -14.21
CA THR A 115 13.51 -23.72 -15.66
C THR A 115 12.07 -23.69 -16.20
N GLN A 116 11.07 -23.44 -15.33
CA GLN A 116 9.65 -23.34 -15.66
C GLN A 116 9.35 -22.09 -16.47
N SER A 117 8.35 -22.21 -17.35
CA SER A 117 7.93 -21.10 -18.20
C SER A 117 7.27 -19.99 -17.36
N PRO A 118 7.57 -18.71 -17.60
CA PRO A 118 6.97 -17.57 -16.88
C PRO A 118 5.45 -17.46 -17.04
N CYS A 119 4.86 -18.24 -17.95
CA CYS A 119 3.41 -18.32 -18.16
C CYS A 119 2.75 -19.51 -17.44
N GLU A 120 3.50 -20.31 -16.68
CA GLU A 120 2.90 -21.41 -15.91
C GLU A 120 1.97 -20.87 -14.81
N PRO A 121 0.77 -21.47 -14.62
CA PRO A 121 -0.22 -20.95 -13.67
C PRO A 121 0.30 -20.80 -12.23
N ALA A 122 1.18 -21.69 -11.78
CA ALA A 122 1.79 -21.62 -10.44
C ALA A 122 2.75 -20.42 -10.31
N VAL A 123 3.57 -20.16 -11.33
CA VAL A 123 4.49 -19.01 -11.40
C VAL A 123 3.70 -17.70 -11.44
N VAL A 124 2.66 -17.64 -12.27
CA VAL A 124 1.75 -16.49 -12.37
C VAL A 124 1.04 -16.23 -11.03
N PHE A 125 0.53 -17.27 -10.38
CA PHE A 125 -0.08 -17.19 -9.06
C PHE A 125 0.89 -16.64 -8.01
N GLN A 126 2.09 -17.22 -7.93
CA GLN A 126 3.10 -16.80 -6.96
C GLN A 126 3.46 -15.32 -7.15
N ARG A 127 3.60 -14.87 -8.39
CA ARG A 127 3.86 -13.47 -8.70
C ARG A 127 2.71 -12.55 -8.29
N ILE A 128 1.46 -12.94 -8.55
CA ILE A 128 0.28 -12.19 -8.11
C ILE A 128 0.27 -12.07 -6.57
N CYS A 129 0.56 -13.15 -5.84
CA CYS A 129 0.61 -13.10 -4.38
C CYS A 129 1.75 -12.21 -3.85
N LEU A 130 2.93 -12.32 -4.47
CA LEU A 130 4.12 -11.54 -4.11
C LEU A 130 3.91 -10.04 -4.33
N GLU A 131 3.39 -9.68 -5.50
CA GLU A 131 3.08 -8.29 -5.83
C GLU A 131 1.91 -7.75 -4.97
N SER A 132 0.90 -8.58 -4.67
CA SER A 132 -0.18 -8.19 -3.77
C SER A 132 0.33 -7.92 -2.36
N PHE A 133 1.22 -8.78 -1.86
CA PHE A 133 1.87 -8.60 -0.57
C PHE A 133 2.61 -7.25 -0.55
N LEU A 134 3.48 -6.99 -1.53
CA LEU A 134 4.25 -5.75 -1.57
C LEU A 134 3.36 -4.51 -1.68
N TYR A 135 2.32 -4.55 -2.51
CA TYR A 135 1.35 -3.47 -2.66
C TYR A 135 0.65 -3.15 -1.33
N HIS A 136 0.06 -4.15 -0.68
CA HIS A 136 -0.72 -3.93 0.53
C HIS A 136 0.16 -3.63 1.74
N SER A 137 1.30 -4.29 1.88
CA SER A 137 2.17 -4.15 3.05
C SER A 137 2.85 -2.78 3.10
N THR A 138 3.18 -2.19 1.94
CA THR A 138 3.88 -0.90 1.87
C THR A 138 2.92 0.30 1.87
N LEU A 139 1.85 0.26 1.05
CA LEU A 139 0.92 1.39 0.94
C LEU A 139 0.05 1.57 2.19
N MET A 140 -0.13 0.51 2.98
CA MET A 140 -0.88 0.60 4.23
C MET A 140 -0.05 1.03 5.43
N MET A 141 1.27 1.21 5.29
CA MET A 141 2.11 1.71 6.39
C MET A 141 1.67 3.11 6.88
N LEU A 142 1.13 3.96 6.01
CA LEU A 142 0.60 5.24 6.50
C LEU A 142 -0.62 5.05 7.43
N LEU A 143 -1.40 3.98 7.26
CA LEU A 143 -2.67 3.76 7.95
C LEU A 143 -2.61 2.79 9.11
N ASP A 144 -1.71 1.82 9.06
CA ASP A 144 -1.54 0.77 10.05
C ASP A 144 -0.10 0.82 10.58
N PRO A 145 0.16 1.32 11.80
CA PRO A 145 1.50 1.41 12.36
C PRO A 145 2.09 0.03 12.68
N SER A 146 1.26 -1.02 12.80
CA SER A 146 1.75 -2.37 13.08
C SER A 146 2.46 -2.99 11.87
N LEU A 147 2.24 -2.42 10.68
CA LEU A 147 3.03 -2.72 9.49
C LEU A 147 4.35 -1.93 9.53
N ASP A 148 5.47 -2.59 9.79
CA ASP A 148 6.80 -2.03 9.60
C ASP A 148 7.62 -2.95 8.69
N VAL A 149 7.35 -2.90 7.39
CA VAL A 149 8.04 -3.75 6.41
C VAL A 149 9.51 -3.32 6.31
N SER A 150 10.42 -4.15 6.80
CA SER A 150 11.87 -4.01 6.57
C SER A 150 12.27 -4.61 5.23
N ALA A 151 13.44 -4.24 4.72
CA ALA A 151 14.06 -4.91 3.58
C ALA A 151 14.27 -6.41 3.84
N ASP A 152 14.43 -6.81 5.10
CA ASP A 152 14.58 -8.20 5.52
C ASP A 152 13.26 -8.98 5.51
N ASP A 153 12.12 -8.29 5.57
CA ASP A 153 10.78 -8.89 5.50
C ASP A 153 10.33 -9.13 4.05
N ILE A 154 11.12 -8.68 3.08
CA ILE A 154 10.82 -8.81 1.66
C ILE A 154 11.34 -10.16 1.19
N PRO A 155 10.48 -11.05 0.69
CA PRO A 155 10.89 -12.37 0.22
C PRO A 155 12.05 -12.26 -0.77
N GLN A 156 13.09 -13.08 -0.61
CA GLN A 156 14.31 -13.07 -1.44
C GLN A 156 14.01 -13.13 -2.95
N GLN A 157 12.87 -13.71 -3.33
CA GLN A 157 12.33 -13.75 -4.69
C GLN A 157 12.14 -12.35 -5.33
N LEU A 158 11.85 -11.31 -4.53
CA LEU A 158 11.79 -9.92 -4.99
C LEU A 158 13.18 -9.26 -5.07
N ALA A 159 14.12 -9.69 -4.21
CA ALA A 159 15.50 -9.20 -4.23
C ALA A 159 16.30 -9.78 -5.42
N CYS A 160 15.97 -10.99 -5.85
CA CYS A 160 16.59 -11.70 -6.98
C CYS A 160 15.80 -11.58 -8.30
N ALA A 161 14.67 -10.88 -8.31
CA ALA A 161 13.91 -10.67 -9.54
C ALA A 161 14.80 -9.96 -10.57
N PRO A 162 14.79 -10.38 -11.86
CA PRO A 162 15.62 -9.76 -12.87
C PRO A 162 15.40 -8.25 -12.84
N GLY A 163 16.50 -7.51 -12.72
CA GLY A 163 16.48 -6.06 -12.67
C GLY A 163 15.73 -5.48 -13.88
N ASP A 164 15.40 -4.19 -13.80
CA ASP A 164 14.60 -3.40 -14.74
C ASP A 164 14.95 -3.52 -16.26
N GLY A 165 15.92 -4.35 -16.65
CA GLY A 165 16.31 -4.66 -18.03
C GLY A 165 15.55 -5.81 -18.73
N GLN A 166 14.78 -6.66 -18.03
CA GLN A 166 13.83 -7.57 -18.69
C GLN A 166 12.40 -7.08 -18.47
N ALA A 167 11.71 -6.75 -19.57
CA ALA A 167 10.33 -6.28 -19.58
C ALA A 167 9.33 -7.38 -19.21
N VAL A 168 9.42 -7.92 -17.99
CA VAL A 168 8.46 -8.91 -17.50
C VAL A 168 7.23 -8.15 -16.97
N PRO A 169 6.05 -8.27 -17.60
CA PRO A 169 4.85 -7.49 -17.26
C PRO A 169 4.49 -7.66 -15.79
N ARG A 170 4.33 -6.56 -15.03
CA ARG A 170 4.00 -6.57 -13.59
C ARG A 170 2.49 -6.54 -13.40
N PRO A 171 1.83 -7.66 -13.02
CA PRO A 171 0.38 -7.75 -13.01
C PRO A 171 -0.36 -6.78 -12.09
N ILE A 172 0.22 -6.45 -10.96
CA ILE A 172 -0.43 -5.66 -9.91
C ILE A 172 0.29 -4.32 -9.77
N LEU A 173 1.62 -4.35 -9.74
CA LEU A 173 2.42 -3.16 -9.54
C LEU A 173 2.58 -2.43 -10.88
N ASP A 174 2.14 -1.18 -10.96
CA ASP A 174 2.43 -0.30 -12.11
C ASP A 174 3.89 0.17 -12.14
N GLU A 175 4.57 0.02 -11.00
CA GLU A 175 5.91 0.51 -10.76
C GLU A 175 6.90 -0.60 -10.45
N SER A 176 8.19 -0.24 -10.41
CA SER A 176 9.25 -1.17 -10.00
C SER A 176 9.12 -1.60 -8.54
N TYR A 177 9.68 -2.76 -8.18
CA TYR A 177 9.73 -3.16 -6.77
C TYR A 177 10.52 -2.15 -5.94
N HIS A 178 11.57 -1.55 -6.52
CA HIS A 178 12.34 -0.49 -5.90
C HIS A 178 11.47 0.71 -5.49
N PHE A 179 10.47 1.08 -6.29
CA PHE A 179 9.51 2.13 -5.93
C PHE A 179 8.76 1.81 -4.63
N PHE A 180 8.23 0.60 -4.48
CA PHE A 180 7.53 0.21 -3.25
C PHE A 180 8.49 0.11 -2.05
N PHE A 181 9.75 -0.24 -2.28
CA PHE A 181 10.78 -0.19 -1.25
C PHE A 181 11.07 1.25 -0.81
N MET A 182 11.10 2.21 -1.74
CA MET A 182 11.19 3.63 -1.39
C MET A 182 9.98 4.07 -0.56
N VAL A 183 8.76 3.68 -0.93
CA VAL A 183 7.54 3.95 -0.13
C VAL A 183 7.70 3.46 1.30
N ALA A 184 8.09 2.19 1.48
CA ALA A 184 8.26 1.61 2.81
C ALA A 184 9.33 2.35 3.63
N ARG A 185 10.51 2.57 3.05
CA ARG A 185 11.66 3.18 3.74
C ARG A 185 11.42 4.64 4.09
N VAL A 186 10.84 5.43 3.19
CA VAL A 186 10.49 6.82 3.45
C VAL A 186 9.40 6.90 4.53
N THR A 187 8.38 6.04 4.47
CA THR A 187 7.33 6.00 5.50
C THR A 187 7.90 5.64 6.86
N ARG A 188 8.81 4.65 6.92
CA ARG A 188 9.47 4.21 8.16
C ARG A 188 10.28 5.33 8.79
N LEU A 189 11.13 6.02 8.02
CA LEU A 189 11.85 7.19 8.52
C LEU A 189 10.89 8.30 8.98
N ALA A 190 9.84 8.57 8.22
CA ALA A 190 8.87 9.60 8.58
C ALA A 190 8.09 9.27 9.86
N ARG A 191 7.94 8.01 10.25
CA ARG A 191 7.30 7.65 11.53
C ARG A 191 8.15 7.93 12.75
N LEU A 192 9.47 8.11 12.60
CA LEU A 192 10.33 8.45 13.72
C LEU A 192 9.92 9.81 14.30
N ALA A 193 9.59 9.81 15.59
CA ALA A 193 9.28 11.01 16.37
C ALA A 193 10.55 11.67 16.95
N ARG A 194 11.68 10.95 16.93
CA ARG A 194 12.99 11.42 17.40
C ARG A 194 13.88 11.85 16.24
N ASP A 195 14.97 12.52 16.57
CA ASP A 195 16.04 12.81 15.62
C ASP A 195 16.67 11.53 15.07
N LEU A 196 17.11 11.62 13.81
CA LEU A 196 17.76 10.53 13.10
C LEU A 196 19.15 10.24 13.70
N ASP A 197 19.42 8.97 13.97
CA ASP A 197 20.74 8.47 14.32
C ASP A 197 21.69 8.43 13.09
N GLN A 198 22.92 7.97 13.29
CA GLN A 198 23.92 7.97 12.23
C GLN A 198 23.56 7.03 11.06
N GLU A 199 22.97 5.86 11.34
CA GLU A 199 22.60 4.90 10.31
C GLU A 199 21.37 5.39 9.53
N GLU A 200 20.37 5.92 10.25
CA GLU A 200 19.16 6.51 9.67
C GLU A 200 19.49 7.73 8.79
N ARG A 201 20.49 8.55 9.16
CA ARG A 201 20.97 9.65 8.30
C ARG A 201 21.60 9.15 7.01
N GLN A 202 22.30 8.01 7.03
CA GLN A 202 22.81 7.40 5.80
C GLN A 202 21.67 6.88 4.93
N ILE A 203 20.67 6.24 5.53
CA ILE A 203 19.46 5.79 4.83
C ILE A 203 18.73 6.98 4.21
N TRP A 204 18.51 8.05 4.98
CA TRP A 204 17.90 9.29 4.51
C TRP A 204 18.65 9.88 3.31
N THR A 205 19.98 9.93 3.37
CA THR A 205 20.81 10.44 2.27
C THR A 205 20.69 9.59 1.01
N ARG A 206 20.67 8.25 1.15
CA ARG A 206 20.43 7.33 0.02
C ARG A 206 19.05 7.54 -0.58
N LEU A 207 18.01 7.65 0.25
CA LEU A 207 16.65 7.89 -0.23
C LEU A 207 16.50 9.24 -0.94
N GLN A 208 17.22 10.29 -0.52
CA GLN A 208 17.25 11.55 -1.27
C GLN A 208 17.81 11.35 -2.68
N SER A 209 18.88 10.56 -2.82
CA SER A 209 19.45 10.21 -4.12
C SER A 209 18.51 9.33 -4.95
N ASP A 210 17.87 8.34 -4.34
CA ASP A 210 16.91 7.45 -5.00
C ASP A 210 15.70 8.25 -5.52
N VAL A 211 15.15 9.17 -4.71
CA VAL A 211 14.06 10.06 -5.11
C VAL A 211 14.49 11.02 -6.23
N GLN A 212 15.70 11.58 -6.15
CA GLN A 212 16.23 12.40 -7.24
C GLN A 212 16.44 11.61 -8.52
N GLN A 213 16.88 10.35 -8.43
CA GLN A 213 16.99 9.49 -9.59
C GLN A 213 15.62 9.20 -10.16
N TYR A 214 14.64 8.84 -9.32
CA TYR A 214 13.25 8.63 -9.71
C TYR A 214 12.66 9.87 -10.43
N GLU A 215 12.99 11.08 -9.97
CA GLU A 215 12.62 12.33 -10.64
C GLU A 215 13.33 12.56 -12.01
N ARG A 216 14.50 11.95 -12.24
CA ARG A 216 15.34 12.14 -13.46
C ARG A 216 15.16 11.04 -14.52
N THR A 217 15.08 9.78 -14.10
CA THR A 217 14.89 8.64 -15.02
C THR A 217 13.52 8.67 -15.69
N ASP A 218 12.61 9.43 -15.10
CA ASP A 218 11.25 9.56 -15.53
C ASP A 218 11.11 10.93 -16.21
N ASP A 219 11.33 10.97 -17.53
CA ASP A 219 11.02 12.10 -18.42
C ASP A 219 9.48 12.27 -18.57
N THR A 220 8.73 12.07 -17.50
CA THR A 220 7.35 11.59 -17.58
C THR A 220 6.32 12.70 -17.42
N ASN A 221 5.51 12.85 -18.46
CA ASN A 221 4.18 13.43 -18.43
C ASN A 221 3.20 12.68 -17.50
N ASP A 222 3.64 11.73 -16.67
CA ASP A 222 2.76 10.98 -15.77
C ASP A 222 2.54 11.74 -14.45
N PRO A 223 1.34 12.29 -14.23
CA PRO A 223 1.12 13.18 -13.12
C PRO A 223 1.05 12.42 -11.78
N ILE A 224 0.73 11.12 -11.73
CA ILE A 224 0.71 10.39 -10.44
C ILE A 224 2.12 10.19 -9.87
N LYS A 225 3.10 9.94 -10.74
CA LYS A 225 4.49 9.75 -10.33
C LYS A 225 5.10 11.04 -9.81
N ARG A 226 4.72 12.16 -10.43
CA ARG A 226 5.05 13.49 -9.93
C ARG A 226 4.42 13.76 -8.56
N LEU A 227 3.19 13.30 -8.30
CA LEU A 227 2.61 13.37 -6.95
C LEU A 227 3.42 12.55 -5.94
N TYR A 228 3.85 11.34 -6.31
CA TYR A 228 4.68 10.49 -5.45
C TYR A 228 6.02 11.14 -5.11
N SER A 229 6.72 11.76 -6.08
CA SER A 229 7.97 12.46 -5.80
C SER A 229 7.78 13.60 -4.79
N ARG A 230 6.70 14.38 -4.91
CA ARG A 230 6.35 15.41 -3.92
C ARG A 230 6.07 14.82 -2.55
N ALA A 231 5.29 13.75 -2.49
CA ALA A 231 4.98 13.07 -1.24
C ALA A 231 6.25 12.50 -0.57
N PHE A 232 7.16 11.87 -1.31
CA PHE A 232 8.45 11.41 -0.78
C PHE A 232 9.27 12.55 -0.20
N ARG A 233 9.41 13.66 -0.93
CA ARG A 233 10.13 14.85 -0.47
C ARG A 233 9.53 15.42 0.81
N ILE A 234 8.20 15.54 0.90
CA ILE A 234 7.49 16.01 2.09
C ILE A 234 7.80 15.11 3.30
N LEU A 235 7.70 13.79 3.13
CA LEU A 235 7.99 12.85 4.21
C LEU A 235 9.46 12.88 4.65
N LEU A 236 10.40 12.98 3.70
CA LEU A 236 11.83 13.10 4.01
C LEU A 236 12.16 14.44 4.70
N LEU A 237 11.46 15.52 4.36
CA LEU A 237 11.63 16.83 5.01
C LEU A 237 11.20 16.80 6.47
N LYS A 238 10.26 15.93 6.86
CA LYS A 238 9.85 15.79 8.27
C LYS A 238 11.04 15.55 9.20
N GLY A 239 11.96 14.68 8.79
CA GLY A 239 13.14 14.29 9.57
C GLY A 239 14.46 14.85 9.04
N ASP A 240 14.45 15.90 8.21
CA ASP A 240 15.68 16.46 7.60
C ASP A 240 16.68 16.90 8.70
N PRO A 241 17.89 16.28 8.75
CA PRO A 241 18.87 16.56 9.80
C PRO A 241 19.70 17.83 9.55
N ILE A 242 19.57 18.44 8.37
CA ILE A 242 20.34 19.62 7.94
C ILE A 242 19.52 20.90 8.15
N LYS A 243 18.22 20.84 7.85
CA LYS A 243 17.34 22.00 7.85
C LYS A 243 16.68 22.24 9.21
N ASN A 244 16.60 23.51 9.60
CA ASN A 244 15.80 23.87 10.76
C ASN A 244 14.30 23.72 10.47
N ALA A 245 13.51 23.77 11.54
CA ALA A 245 12.06 23.58 11.50
C ALA A 245 11.33 24.55 10.53
N THR A 246 11.71 25.83 10.53
CA THR A 246 11.11 26.86 9.67
C THR A 246 11.42 26.63 8.19
N GLN A 247 12.66 26.26 7.87
CA GLN A 247 13.08 25.92 6.50
C GLN A 247 12.31 24.71 5.98
N ARG A 248 12.24 23.64 6.79
CA ARG A 248 11.46 22.44 6.47
C ARG A 248 9.99 22.79 6.19
N ALA A 249 9.36 23.59 7.05
CA ALA A 249 7.97 23.99 6.88
C ALA A 249 7.74 24.84 5.61
N SER A 250 8.68 25.74 5.28
CA SER A 250 8.63 26.52 4.04
C SER A 250 8.70 25.62 2.81
N ASP A 251 9.65 24.68 2.79
CA ASP A 251 9.83 23.76 1.66
C ASP A 251 8.63 22.82 1.49
N ILE A 252 8.05 22.34 2.59
CA ILE A 252 6.81 21.54 2.57
C ILE A 252 5.66 22.34 1.94
N LYS A 253 5.51 23.64 2.24
CA LYS A 253 4.48 24.49 1.64
C LYS A 253 4.66 24.64 0.13
N VAL A 254 5.90 24.77 -0.35
CA VAL A 254 6.20 24.81 -1.80
C VAL A 254 5.82 23.49 -2.47
N LEU A 255 6.24 22.37 -1.90
CA LEU A 255 5.92 21.04 -2.42
C LEU A 255 4.41 20.73 -2.40
N LEU A 256 3.70 21.19 -1.37
CA LEU A 256 2.24 21.11 -1.31
C LEU A 256 1.61 21.88 -2.47
N HIS A 257 2.03 23.12 -2.69
CA HIS A 257 1.48 23.94 -3.78
C HIS A 257 1.69 23.27 -5.14
N GLU A 258 2.91 22.80 -5.42
CA GLU A 258 3.20 22.03 -6.64
C GLU A 258 2.35 20.75 -6.73
N GLY A 259 2.20 20.03 -5.63
CA GLY A 259 1.38 18.83 -5.54
C GLY A 259 -0.09 19.08 -5.84
N LEU A 260 -0.66 20.18 -5.35
CA LEU A 260 -2.06 20.56 -5.61
C LEU A 260 -2.29 20.89 -7.09
N VAL A 261 -1.36 21.60 -7.73
CA VAL A 261 -1.42 21.90 -9.18
C VAL A 261 -1.42 20.61 -10.00
N ILE A 262 -0.60 19.62 -9.61
CA ILE A 262 -0.59 18.31 -10.27
C ILE A 262 -1.92 17.61 -10.02
N LEU A 263 -2.39 17.58 -8.76
CA LEU A 263 -3.60 16.88 -8.35
C LEU A 263 -4.85 17.35 -9.09
N GLU A 264 -4.94 18.63 -9.43
CA GLU A 264 -6.03 19.18 -10.25
C GLU A 264 -6.14 18.50 -11.63
N THR A 265 -5.01 18.12 -12.23
CA THR A 265 -4.96 17.52 -13.57
C THR A 265 -5.03 15.98 -13.57
N VAL A 266 -4.77 15.34 -12.42
CA VAL A 266 -4.79 13.87 -12.29
C VAL A 266 -6.21 13.35 -12.16
N ASP A 267 -6.58 12.42 -13.04
CA ASP A 267 -7.71 11.54 -12.82
C ASP A 267 -7.29 10.31 -12.01
N ILE A 268 -7.36 10.45 -10.68
CA ILE A 268 -6.98 9.40 -9.74
C ILE A 268 -7.87 8.14 -9.84
N GLN A 269 -9.03 8.22 -10.52
CA GLN A 269 -9.92 7.07 -10.66
C GLN A 269 -9.40 6.02 -11.63
N ASN A 270 -8.44 6.38 -12.47
CA ASN A 270 -7.80 5.46 -13.42
C ASN A 270 -6.73 4.55 -12.78
N TYR A 271 -6.39 4.77 -11.52
CA TYR A 271 -5.35 4.03 -10.82
C TYR A 271 -5.93 3.11 -9.74
N LEU A 272 -5.13 2.15 -9.28
CA LEU A 272 -5.48 1.34 -8.12
C LEU A 272 -5.66 2.24 -6.90
N LEU A 273 -6.72 1.98 -6.12
CA LEU A 273 -7.16 2.86 -5.02
C LEU A 273 -6.01 3.26 -4.08
N GLY A 274 -5.36 2.28 -3.47
CA GLY A 274 -4.27 2.53 -2.52
C GLY A 274 -3.07 3.26 -3.13
N TYR A 275 -2.74 2.97 -4.39
CA TYR A 275 -1.68 3.67 -5.12
C TYR A 275 -2.04 5.15 -5.33
N SER A 276 -3.29 5.43 -5.71
CA SER A 276 -3.74 6.81 -5.91
C SER A 276 -3.83 7.61 -4.61
N LEU A 277 -4.24 6.96 -3.51
CA LEU A 277 -4.54 7.65 -2.25
C LEU A 277 -3.31 7.93 -1.39
N TRP A 278 -2.23 7.15 -1.54
CA TRP A 278 -1.02 7.32 -0.73
C TRP A 278 -0.38 8.72 -0.85
N PRO A 279 -0.08 9.27 -2.05
CA PRO A 279 0.47 10.62 -2.14
C PRO A 279 -0.57 11.69 -1.77
N VAL A 280 -1.86 11.44 -2.03
CA VAL A 280 -2.95 12.37 -1.71
C VAL A 280 -3.09 12.55 -0.20
N VAL A 281 -2.94 11.51 0.62
CA VAL A 281 -3.01 11.66 2.08
C VAL A 281 -1.80 12.40 2.64
N VAL A 282 -0.60 12.21 2.07
CA VAL A 282 0.60 12.95 2.49
C VAL A 282 0.40 14.45 2.22
N LEU A 283 -0.10 14.82 1.04
CA LEU A 283 -0.46 16.21 0.71
C LEU A 283 -1.58 16.72 1.61
N GLY A 284 -2.61 15.91 1.84
CA GLY A 284 -3.73 16.24 2.72
C GLY A 284 -3.32 16.53 4.15
N ALA A 285 -2.35 15.79 4.68
CA ALA A 285 -1.86 16.00 6.04
C ALA A 285 -1.13 17.33 6.20
N VAL A 286 -0.53 17.87 5.14
CA VAL A 286 0.15 19.18 5.22
C VAL A 286 -0.73 20.34 4.71
N ALA A 287 -1.98 20.07 4.31
CA ALA A 287 -2.93 21.07 3.85
C ALA A 287 -3.50 21.88 5.02
N VAL A 288 -3.22 23.19 5.02
CA VAL A 288 -3.54 24.10 6.13
C VAL A 288 -4.74 24.97 5.82
N ARG A 289 -4.91 25.39 4.56
CA ARG A 289 -6.00 26.27 4.13
C ARG A 289 -7.23 25.45 3.75
N GLU A 290 -8.41 26.00 4.01
CA GLU A 290 -9.68 25.34 3.65
C GLU A 290 -9.78 25.02 2.16
N SER A 291 -9.25 25.89 1.29
CA SER A 291 -9.21 25.63 -0.16
C SER A 291 -8.34 24.42 -0.52
N GLU A 292 -7.19 24.25 0.14
CA GLU A 292 -6.29 23.11 -0.06
C GLU A 292 -6.95 21.81 0.41
N GLN A 293 -7.56 21.86 1.60
CA GLN A 293 -8.30 20.75 2.19
C GLN A 293 -9.49 20.34 1.32
N HIS A 294 -10.20 21.31 0.74
CA HIS A 294 -11.30 21.07 -0.19
C HIS A 294 -10.82 20.35 -1.46
N THR A 295 -9.72 20.79 -2.08
CA THR A 295 -9.14 20.13 -3.25
C THR A 295 -8.78 18.67 -2.96
N ILE A 296 -8.14 18.40 -1.82
CA ILE A 296 -7.79 17.04 -1.38
C ILE A 296 -9.06 16.20 -1.16
N ASN A 297 -10.03 16.75 -0.42
CA ASN A 297 -11.25 16.03 -0.10
C ASN A 297 -12.05 15.67 -1.36
N ASN A 298 -12.11 16.55 -2.35
CA ASN A 298 -12.80 16.30 -3.63
C ASN A 298 -12.23 15.10 -4.40
N LYS A 299 -10.97 14.75 -4.16
CA LYS A 299 -10.33 13.57 -4.76
C LYS A 299 -10.65 12.29 -3.99
N ILE A 300 -10.72 12.37 -2.65
CA ILE A 300 -11.00 11.18 -1.81
C ILE A 300 -12.50 10.85 -1.77
N ASP A 301 -13.36 11.87 -1.78
CA ASP A 301 -14.80 11.77 -1.55
C ASP A 301 -15.54 10.81 -2.50
N PRO A 302 -15.27 10.75 -3.82
CA PRO A 302 -15.90 9.78 -4.70
C PRO A 302 -15.70 8.33 -4.25
N TRP A 303 -14.48 7.99 -3.78
CA TRP A 303 -14.18 6.65 -3.28
C TRP A 303 -14.81 6.37 -1.92
N ALA A 304 -14.86 7.37 -1.04
CA ALA A 304 -15.52 7.26 0.25
C ALA A 304 -17.04 7.05 0.11
N ARG A 305 -17.69 7.76 -0.84
CA ARG A 305 -19.11 7.55 -1.17
C ARG A 305 -19.39 6.17 -1.74
N LEU A 306 -18.45 5.60 -2.48
CA LEU A 306 -18.49 4.20 -2.92
C LEU A 306 -18.17 3.20 -1.80
N ARG A 307 -18.10 3.66 -0.53
CA ARG A 307 -17.82 2.86 0.65
C ARG A 307 -16.53 2.05 0.55
N ARG A 308 -15.52 2.58 -0.13
CA ARG A 308 -14.20 1.96 -0.16
C ARG A 308 -13.50 2.22 1.17
N GLY A 309 -13.35 1.18 1.99
CA GLY A 309 -12.84 1.26 3.36
C GLY A 309 -11.58 2.10 3.55
N GLN A 310 -10.58 1.89 2.69
CA GLN A 310 -9.33 2.68 2.72
C GLN A 310 -9.59 4.18 2.54
N ALA A 311 -10.45 4.58 1.60
CA ALA A 311 -10.77 5.98 1.34
C ALA A 311 -11.52 6.61 2.51
N VAL A 312 -12.50 5.90 3.08
CA VAL A 312 -13.26 6.35 4.25
C VAL A 312 -12.32 6.62 5.42
N ARG A 313 -11.44 5.66 5.77
CA ARG A 313 -10.48 5.82 6.86
C ARG A 313 -9.50 6.96 6.64
N LEU A 314 -9.01 7.14 5.41
CA LEU A 314 -8.11 8.25 5.08
C LEU A 314 -8.81 9.60 5.20
N GLN A 315 -10.05 9.70 4.72
CA GLN A 315 -10.86 10.91 4.84
C GLN A 315 -11.11 11.25 6.32
N GLU A 316 -11.56 10.29 7.12
CA GLU A 316 -11.77 10.46 8.56
C GLU A 316 -10.49 10.88 9.30
N ARG A 317 -9.34 10.30 8.91
CA ARG A 317 -8.05 10.68 9.51
C ARG A 317 -7.67 12.12 9.15
N LEU A 318 -7.80 12.52 7.89
CA LEU A 318 -7.51 13.89 7.46
C LEU A 318 -8.43 14.89 8.15
N MET A 319 -9.72 14.60 8.27
CA MET A 319 -10.66 15.47 8.99
C MET A 319 -10.21 15.70 10.44
N ARG A 320 -9.73 14.67 11.13
CA ARG A 320 -9.18 14.80 12.49
C ARG A 320 -7.90 15.65 12.52
N ILE A 321 -7.01 15.48 11.54
CA ILE A 321 -5.78 16.29 11.39
C ILE A 321 -6.10 17.77 11.10
N TRP A 322 -7.17 18.05 10.36
CA TRP A 322 -7.55 19.42 9.99
C TRP A 322 -8.17 20.19 11.15
N VAL A 323 -8.88 19.50 12.06
CA VAL A 323 -9.54 20.07 13.24
C VAL A 323 -8.62 20.15 14.47
N SER A 324 -7.42 19.54 14.44
CA SER A 324 -6.51 19.53 15.58
C SER A 324 -6.13 20.95 16.08
N PRO A 325 -5.87 21.12 17.40
CA PRO A 325 -5.60 22.43 18.00
C PRO A 325 -4.44 23.17 17.30
N ARG A 326 -4.60 24.49 17.16
CA ARG A 326 -3.71 25.35 16.36
C ARG A 326 -2.44 25.70 17.14
N GLU A 327 -1.30 25.12 16.77
CA GLU A 327 0.01 25.72 17.06
C GLU A 327 0.26 26.95 16.17
N ALA A 328 1.37 27.66 16.43
CA ALA A 328 1.82 28.76 15.58
C ALA A 328 1.84 28.33 14.09
N THR A 329 1.33 29.21 13.23
CA THR A 329 1.05 28.96 11.80
C THR A 329 2.23 28.41 11.01
N ASP A 330 3.45 28.68 11.45
CA ASP A 330 4.67 28.29 10.74
C ASP A 330 5.05 26.83 10.95
N MET A 331 4.68 26.23 12.09
CA MET A 331 5.03 24.84 12.44
C MET A 331 3.91 23.84 12.20
N ARG A 332 2.71 24.33 11.89
CA ARG A 332 1.50 23.52 11.73
C ARG A 332 1.65 22.37 10.73
N VAL A 333 2.35 22.58 9.62
CA VAL A 333 2.54 21.53 8.59
C VAL A 333 3.34 20.34 9.12
N LEU A 334 4.34 20.56 9.97
CA LEU A 334 5.17 19.50 10.55
C LEU A 334 4.39 18.74 11.64
N GLN A 335 3.62 19.46 12.46
CA GLN A 335 2.74 18.86 13.46
C GLN A 335 1.65 17.99 12.82
N GLN A 336 0.96 18.49 11.80
CA GLN A 336 -0.08 17.73 11.12
C GLN A 336 0.48 16.50 10.39
N LEU A 337 1.71 16.61 9.84
CA LEU A 337 2.42 15.46 9.28
C LEU A 337 2.81 14.45 10.36
N GLN A 338 3.16 14.88 11.57
CA GLN A 338 3.38 14.01 12.71
C GLN A 338 2.08 13.27 13.11
N LEU A 339 0.93 13.96 13.13
CA LEU A 339 -0.39 13.34 13.39
C LEU A 339 -0.79 12.31 12.33
N LEU A 340 -0.33 12.47 11.07
CA LEU A 340 -0.50 11.43 10.05
C LEU A 340 0.29 10.15 10.37
N MET A 341 1.36 10.24 11.16
CA MET A 341 2.19 9.08 11.53
C MET A 341 1.77 8.48 12.88
N GLU A 342 1.26 9.30 13.78
CA GLU A 342 0.79 8.87 15.09
C GLU A 342 -0.53 8.11 14.96
N CYS A 343 -0.55 6.91 15.52
CA CYS A 343 -1.75 6.11 15.54
C CYS A 343 -2.75 6.69 16.55
N SER A 344 -4.02 6.68 16.18
CA SER A 344 -5.12 7.23 16.96
C SER A 344 -6.13 6.15 17.27
#